data_AF-A0A443HJ06-F1
#
_entry.id   AF-A0A443HJ06-F1
#
_cell.length_a   1.000
_cell.length_b   1.000
_cell.length_c   1.000
_cell.angle_alpha   90.00
_cell.angle_beta   90.00
_cell.angle_gamma   90.00
#
_symmetry.space_group_name_H-M   'P 1'
#
loop_
_entity.id
_entity.type
_entity.pdbx_description
1 polymer ?
#
loop_
_entity_poly.entity_id
_entity_poly.type
_entity_poly.pdbx_seq_one_letter_code
_entity_poly.pdbx_strand_id
1 'polypeptide(L)'
;MSLETTTYNVYRVRFTQRGNPDHEGIALVPAQNSDQLAGRFYHVKGTVGMGMDYERKPGHRFGAIDGYKDSTFQFQLPKSMLHRFEEIAAKHPPPYDPRVLTETKPDPPARNCVNWVDDVLDEAKRELS
;
A
#
# COMPACT_ATOMS: atom_id res chain seq x y z
N MET A 1 23.46 1.95 -16.33
CA MET A 1 23.07 0.53 -16.45
C MET A 1 21.93 0.29 -15.49
N SER A 2 20.74 -0.10 -15.96
CA SER A 2 19.70 -0.58 -15.06
C SER A 2 20.15 -1.95 -14.55
N LEU A 3 20.52 -2.04 -13.27
CA LEU A 3 20.74 -3.33 -12.64
C LEU A 3 19.46 -4.15 -12.80
N GLU A 4 19.59 -5.38 -13.28
CA GLU A 4 18.46 -6.29 -13.38
C GLU A 4 17.83 -6.43 -11.98
N THR A 5 16.53 -6.14 -11.87
CA THR A 5 15.82 -6.40 -10.62
C THR A 5 15.79 -7.89 -10.39
N THR A 6 16.38 -8.35 -9.29
CA THR A 6 16.25 -9.73 -8.82
C THR A 6 15.29 -9.84 -7.63
N THR A 7 15.21 -8.77 -6.84
CA THR A 7 14.46 -8.70 -5.58
C THR A 7 13.85 -7.32 -5.43
N TYR A 8 12.66 -7.24 -4.84
CA TYR A 8 12.02 -6.01 -4.41
C TYR A 8 12.12 -5.89 -2.88
N ASN A 9 12.47 -4.71 -2.39
CA ASN A 9 12.19 -4.32 -1.01
C ASN A 9 10.72 -3.91 -0.93
N VAL A 10 9.98 -4.50 0.01
CA VAL A 10 8.58 -4.19 0.28
C VAL A 10 8.52 -3.19 1.43
N TYR A 11 7.86 -2.07 1.19
CA TYR A 11 7.69 -0.99 2.16
C TYR A 11 6.22 -0.72 2.43
N ARG A 12 5.89 -0.48 3.69
CA ARG A 12 4.69 0.25 4.10
C ARG A 12 5.00 1.73 3.98
N VAL A 13 4.18 2.50 3.28
CA VAL A 13 4.41 3.92 3.01
C VAL A 13 3.27 4.74 3.59
N ARG A 14 3.60 5.81 4.30
CA ARG A 14 2.63 6.69 4.97
C ARG A 14 2.65 8.10 4.42
N PHE A 15 1.47 8.67 4.27
CA PHE A 15 1.25 10.03 3.81
C PHE A 15 0.31 10.76 4.76
N THR A 16 0.66 11.97 5.16
CA THR A 16 -0.24 12.84 5.90
C THR A 16 -1.31 13.41 4.98
N GLN A 17 -2.56 13.31 5.41
CA GLN A 17 -3.70 13.93 4.73
C GLN A 17 -4.18 15.14 5.52
N ARG A 18 -4.47 16.25 4.81
CA ARG A 18 -5.00 17.44 5.47
C ARG A 18 -6.44 17.17 5.94
N GLY A 19 -6.67 17.21 7.25
CA GLY A 19 -7.99 17.06 7.85
C GLY A 19 -8.56 15.63 7.86
N ASN A 20 -7.75 14.63 7.50
CA ASN A 20 -8.12 13.21 7.50
C ASN A 20 -7.00 12.38 8.16
N PRO A 21 -7.28 11.13 8.57
CA PRO A 21 -6.23 10.20 8.99
C PRO A 21 -5.14 10.04 7.92
N ASP A 22 -3.93 9.65 8.34
CA ASP A 22 -2.84 9.36 7.41
C ASP A 22 -3.29 8.29 6.39
N HIS A 23 -2.91 8.49 5.12
CA HIS A 23 -3.12 7.54 4.05
C HIS A 23 -1.94 6.58 3.95
N GLU A 24 -2.23 5.32 3.66
CA GLU A 24 -1.21 4.29 3.57
C GLU A 24 -1.27 3.49 2.28
N GLY A 25 -0.11 3.00 1.86
CA GLY A 25 0.04 2.11 0.74
C GLY A 25 1.28 1.24 0.86
N ILE A 26 1.48 0.37 -0.13
CA ILE A 26 2.61 -0.55 -0.20
C ILE A 26 3.46 -0.19 -1.41
N ALA A 27 4.77 -0.10 -1.23
CA ALA A 27 5.72 0.09 -2.32
C ALA A 27 6.62 -1.13 -2.48
N LEU A 28 6.79 -1.59 -3.71
CA LEU A 28 7.80 -2.58 -4.11
C LEU A 28 8.87 -1.84 -4.91
N VAL A 29 10.06 -1.72 -4.32
CA VAL A 29 11.19 -1.01 -4.93
C VAL A 29 12.30 -2.01 -5.24
N PRO A 30 12.84 -2.07 -6.47
CA PRO A 30 13.99 -2.92 -6.76
C PRO A 30 15.11 -2.68 -5.74
N ALA A 31 15.59 -3.74 -5.08
CA ALA A 31 16.61 -3.61 -4.04
C ALA A 31 17.94 -3.04 -4.60
N GLN A 32 18.15 -3.21 -5.91
CA GLN A 32 19.30 -2.68 -6.64
C GLN A 32 19.18 -1.19 -7.01
N ASN A 33 18.00 -0.57 -6.84
CA ASN A 33 17.82 0.84 -7.12
C ASN A 33 18.46 1.69 -6.01
N SER A 34 19.19 2.75 -6.36
CA SER A 34 19.69 3.69 -5.35
C SER A 34 18.59 4.60 -4.79
N ASP A 35 17.56 4.91 -5.60
CA ASP A 35 16.38 5.63 -5.15
C ASP A 35 15.34 4.64 -4.59
N GLN A 36 15.37 4.44 -3.27
CA GLN A 36 14.40 3.60 -2.57
C GLN A 36 13.04 4.30 -2.33
N LEU A 37 12.83 5.48 -2.90
CA LEU A 37 11.59 6.26 -2.80
C LEU A 37 10.77 6.24 -4.11
N ALA A 38 11.14 5.36 -5.04
CA ALA A 38 10.47 5.18 -6.33
C ALA A 38 10.35 3.70 -6.71
N GLY A 39 9.14 3.24 -7.02
CA GLY A 39 8.90 1.86 -7.40
C GLY A 39 7.46 1.58 -7.79
N ARG A 40 7.06 0.32 -7.72
CA ARG A 40 5.66 -0.07 -7.86
C ARG A 40 4.92 0.35 -6.60
N PHE A 41 3.75 0.96 -6.73
CA PHE A 41 2.97 1.44 -5.60
C PHE A 41 1.53 0.93 -5.68
N TYR A 42 1.03 0.42 -4.57
CA TYR A 42 -0.27 -0.22 -4.43
C TYR A 42 -1.00 0.41 -3.26
N HIS A 43 -2.22 0.88 -3.46
CA HIS A 43 -3.02 1.48 -2.41
C HIS A 43 -4.50 1.45 -2.75
N VAL A 44 -5.33 1.73 -1.75
CA VAL A 44 -6.75 2.01 -1.94
C VAL A 44 -6.98 3.52 -1.80
N LYS A 45 -7.75 4.13 -2.69
CA LYS A 45 -8.03 5.58 -2.71
C LYS A 45 -9.52 5.86 -2.62
N GLY A 46 -9.89 7.06 -2.17
CA GLY A 46 -11.29 7.47 -2.04
C GLY A 46 -11.72 7.60 -0.58
N THR A 47 -13.03 7.67 -0.37
CA THR A 47 -13.63 7.85 0.95
C THR A 47 -14.36 6.58 1.35
N VAL A 48 -14.02 6.00 2.51
CA VAL A 48 -14.59 4.72 3.01
C VAL A 48 -16.11 4.65 2.86
N GLY A 49 -16.85 5.71 3.21
CA GLY A 49 -18.31 5.73 3.13
C GLY A 49 -18.90 5.77 1.72
N MET A 50 -18.12 6.18 0.73
CA MET A 50 -18.51 6.26 -0.68
C MET A 50 -17.93 5.11 -1.51
N GLY A 51 -17.19 4.21 -0.87
CA GLY A 51 -16.36 3.21 -1.52
C GLY A 51 -14.96 3.72 -1.80
N MET A 52 -13.98 2.81 -1.67
CA MET A 52 -12.60 3.04 -2.07
C MET A 52 -12.28 2.19 -3.30
N ASP A 53 -11.30 2.65 -4.09
CA ASP A 53 -10.81 1.96 -5.28
C ASP A 53 -9.39 1.48 -5.07
N TYR A 54 -9.11 0.23 -5.45
CA TYR A 54 -7.75 -0.27 -5.55
C TYR A 54 -7.04 0.35 -6.77
N GLU A 55 -5.84 0.89 -6.55
CA GLU A 55 -5.00 1.46 -7.59
C GLU A 55 -3.58 0.86 -7.53
N ARG A 56 -3.05 0.49 -8.70
CA ARG A 56 -1.68 0.03 -8.91
C ARG A 56 -0.95 0.99 -9.84
N LYS A 57 0.20 1.48 -9.40
CA LYS A 57 1.11 2.32 -10.20
C LYS A 57 2.43 1.59 -10.42
N PRO A 58 2.78 1.17 -11.65
CA PRO A 58 3.95 0.33 -11.91
C PRO A 58 5.29 1.06 -11.76
N GLY A 59 5.30 2.39 -11.77
CA GLY A 59 6.49 3.22 -11.57
C GLY A 59 6.10 4.58 -11.00
N HIS A 60 6.19 4.72 -9.69
CA HIS A 60 5.71 5.87 -8.95
C HIS A 60 6.76 6.33 -7.95
N ARG A 61 7.09 7.63 -8.00
CA ARG A 61 8.03 8.28 -7.08
C ARG A 61 7.29 8.75 -5.83
N PHE A 62 6.94 7.81 -4.97
CA PHE A 62 6.09 8.08 -3.81
C PHE A 62 6.73 9.02 -2.79
N GLY A 63 8.06 9.03 -2.64
CA GLY A 63 8.72 9.98 -1.72
C GLY A 63 8.74 11.43 -2.20
N ALA A 64 8.30 11.70 -3.43
CA ALA A 64 8.16 13.07 -3.95
C ALA A 64 6.71 13.59 -3.87
N ILE A 65 5.78 12.81 -3.30
CA ILE A 65 4.38 13.23 -3.14
C ILE A 65 4.28 14.18 -1.95
N ASP A 66 3.57 15.29 -2.13
CA ASP A 66 3.22 16.20 -1.05
C ASP A 66 2.46 15.46 0.04
N GLY A 67 2.96 15.53 1.27
CA GLY A 67 2.44 14.80 2.41
C GLY A 67 3.11 13.45 2.65
N TYR A 68 4.07 12.99 1.83
CA TYR A 68 4.92 11.85 2.19
C TYR A 68 5.54 12.07 3.58
N LYS A 69 5.36 11.07 4.46
CA LYS A 69 5.83 11.12 5.85
C LYS A 69 7.04 10.23 6.05
N ASP A 70 6.88 8.94 5.76
CA ASP A 70 7.93 7.93 5.87
C ASP A 70 7.57 6.65 5.11
N SER A 71 8.54 5.75 5.03
CA SER A 71 8.39 4.39 4.53
C SER A 71 9.15 3.41 5.40
N THR A 72 8.49 2.35 5.84
CA THR A 72 9.05 1.33 6.74
C THR A 72 9.21 0.02 5.98
N PHE A 73 10.44 -0.47 5.91
CA PHE A 73 10.76 -1.77 5.31
C PHE A 73 10.02 -2.90 6.03
N GLN A 74 9.45 -3.83 5.26
CA GLN A 74 8.69 -4.97 5.78
C GLN A 74 9.44 -6.28 5.56
N PHE A 75 9.77 -6.59 4.30
CA PHE A 75 10.50 -7.80 3.89
C PHE A 75 11.02 -7.65 2.45
N GLN A 76 11.78 -8.65 1.98
CA GLN A 76 12.22 -8.75 0.59
C GLN A 76 11.41 -9.79 -0.18
N LEU A 77 11.07 -9.45 -1.42
CA LEU A 77 10.27 -10.28 -2.32
C LEU A 77 11.10 -10.63 -3.57
N PRO A 78 11.35 -11.93 -3.87
CA PRO A 78 11.95 -12.32 -5.14
C PRO A 78 11.12 -11.83 -6.33
N LYS A 79 11.75 -11.35 -7.41
CA LYS A 79 11.03 -10.87 -8.61
C LYS A 79 10.09 -11.92 -9.21
N SER A 80 10.43 -13.20 -9.10
CA SER A 80 9.58 -14.32 -9.53
C SER A 80 8.22 -14.35 -8.83
N MET A 81 8.13 -13.83 -7.61
CA MET A 81 6.92 -13.79 -6.78
C MET A 81 6.11 -12.49 -6.96
N LEU A 82 6.56 -11.57 -7.82
CA LEU A 82 5.87 -10.31 -8.06
C LEU A 82 4.40 -10.51 -8.47
N HIS A 83 4.14 -11.43 -9.41
CA HIS A 83 2.78 -11.73 -9.86
C HIS A 83 1.89 -12.17 -8.69
N ARG A 84 2.41 -13.05 -7.83
CA ARG A 84 1.69 -13.56 -6.68
C ARG A 84 1.40 -12.46 -5.65
N PHE A 85 2.34 -11.54 -5.42
CA PHE A 85 2.08 -10.36 -4.59
C PHE A 85 0.95 -9.50 -5.18
N GLU A 86 0.97 -9.25 -6.49
CA GLU A 86 -0.07 -8.45 -7.16
C GLU A 86 -1.46 -9.12 -7.11
N GLU A 87 -1.52 -10.45 -7.16
CA GLU A 87 -2.76 -11.21 -6.92
C GLU A 87 -3.28 -11.02 -5.50
N ILE A 88 -2.41 -11.14 -4.48
CA ILE A 88 -2.79 -10.93 -3.08
C ILE A 88 -3.34 -9.52 -2.90
N ALA A 89 -2.61 -8.50 -3.36
CA ALA A 89 -3.03 -7.11 -3.25
C ALA A 89 -4.39 -6.84 -3.93
N ALA A 90 -4.62 -7.40 -5.12
CA ALA A 90 -5.86 -7.22 -5.86
C ALA A 90 -7.04 -8.03 -5.29
N LYS A 91 -6.77 -9.16 -4.63
CA LYS A 91 -7.78 -10.02 -4.00
C LYS A 91 -8.40 -9.37 -2.75
N HIS A 92 -7.62 -8.60 -2.00
CA HIS A 92 -8.12 -7.90 -0.81
C HIS A 92 -9.05 -6.75 -1.20
N PRO A 93 -10.34 -6.79 -0.80
CA PRO A 93 -11.31 -5.80 -1.23
C PRO A 93 -10.98 -4.42 -0.64
N PRO A 94 -11.15 -3.34 -1.41
CA PRO A 94 -11.09 -2.00 -0.86
C PRO A 94 -12.10 -1.81 0.29
N PRO A 95 -11.75 -1.08 1.36
CA PRO A 95 -12.66 -0.80 2.45
C PRO A 95 -13.90 -0.05 1.99
N TYR A 96 -15.07 -0.46 2.48
CA TYR A 96 -16.34 0.22 2.27
C TYR A 96 -17.18 0.10 3.54
N ASP A 97 -17.58 1.25 4.10
CA ASP A 97 -18.47 1.30 5.25
C ASP A 97 -19.30 2.60 5.21
N PRO A 98 -20.55 2.56 4.73
CA PRO A 98 -21.38 3.76 4.60
C PRO A 98 -21.74 4.40 5.95
N ARG A 99 -21.59 3.68 7.08
CA ARG A 99 -21.88 4.22 8.43
C ARG A 99 -21.05 5.45 8.75
N VAL A 100 -19.83 5.55 8.21
CA VAL A 100 -18.95 6.72 8.43
C VAL A 100 -19.52 8.03 7.86
N LEU A 101 -20.56 7.97 7.02
CA LEU A 101 -21.23 9.16 6.49
C LEU A 101 -22.18 9.79 7.51
N THR A 102 -22.69 9.00 8.47
CA THR A 102 -23.75 9.42 9.39
C THR A 102 -23.36 9.24 10.87
N GLU A 103 -22.47 8.30 11.17
CA GLU A 103 -22.03 7.96 12.52
C GLU A 103 -20.65 8.58 12.80
N THR A 104 -20.54 9.38 13.85
CA THR A 104 -19.27 10.01 14.26
C THR A 104 -18.24 8.98 14.75
N LYS A 105 -18.69 7.86 15.32
CA LYS A 105 -17.86 6.77 15.85
C LYS A 105 -18.57 5.42 15.67
N PRO A 106 -18.50 4.82 14.46
CA PRO A 106 -19.05 3.49 14.25
C PRO A 106 -18.40 2.46 15.17
N ASP A 107 -19.21 1.52 15.67
CA ASP A 107 -18.75 0.36 16.43
C ASP A 107 -19.21 -0.94 15.74
N PRO A 108 -18.29 -1.85 15.35
CA PRO A 108 -16.84 -1.71 15.38
C PRO A 108 -16.36 -0.58 14.46
N PRO A 109 -15.16 -0.01 14.72
CA PRO A 109 -14.56 1.02 13.88
C PRO A 109 -14.54 0.62 12.41
N ALA A 110 -14.89 1.56 11.54
CA ALA A 110 -14.85 1.35 10.10
C ALA A 110 -13.42 1.04 9.64
N ARG A 111 -13.29 0.02 8.78
CA ARG A 111 -12.01 -0.33 8.16
C ARG A 111 -11.58 0.77 7.18
N ASN A 112 -10.28 0.98 7.05
CA ASN A 112 -9.70 1.99 6.15
C ASN A 112 -8.46 1.46 5.41
N CYS A 113 -7.74 2.36 4.74
CA CYS A 113 -6.52 2.03 3.98
C CYS A 113 -5.45 1.35 4.83
N VAL A 114 -5.34 1.68 6.13
CA VAL A 114 -4.42 1.03 7.06
C VAL A 114 -4.74 -0.45 7.18
N ASN A 115 -6.01 -0.79 7.37
CA ASN A 115 -6.43 -2.19 7.49
C ASN A 115 -6.20 -2.98 6.20
N TRP A 116 -6.42 -2.37 5.03
CA TRP A 116 -6.10 -3.01 3.75
C TRP A 116 -4.59 -3.28 3.61
N VAL A 117 -3.75 -2.33 4.00
CA VAL A 117 -2.29 -2.51 4.00
C VAL A 117 -1.88 -3.63 4.95
N ASP A 118 -2.44 -3.68 6.16
CA ASP A 118 -2.17 -4.73 7.14
C ASP A 118 -2.55 -6.12 6.58
N ASP A 119 -3.77 -6.29 6.06
CA ASP A 119 -4.23 -7.57 5.50
C ASP A 119 -3.33 -8.07 4.36
N VAL A 120 -2.95 -7.17 3.43
CA VAL A 120 -2.11 -7.51 2.28
C VAL A 120 -0.69 -7.88 2.72
N LEU A 121 -0.10 -7.10 3.64
CA LEU A 121 1.25 -7.39 4.13
C LEU A 121 1.29 -8.68 4.96
N ASP A 122 0.28 -8.96 5.77
CA ASP A 122 0.20 -10.18 6.57
C ASP A 122 0.06 -11.43 5.69
N GLU A 123 -0.79 -11.40 4.66
CA GLU A 123 -0.90 -12.49 3.67
C GLU A 123 0.37 -12.63 2.85
N ALA A 124 0.92 -11.53 2.33
CA ALA A 124 2.14 -11.57 1.53
C ALA A 124 3.34 -12.08 2.34
N LYS A 125 3.49 -11.69 3.60
CA LYS A 125 4.58 -12.16 4.47
C LYS A 125 4.42 -13.65 4.78
N ARG A 126 3.20 -14.12 5.03
CA ARG A 126 2.95 -15.55 5.28
C ARG A 126 3.21 -16.43 4.04
N GLU A 127 2.89 -15.93 2.85
CA GLU A 127 2.97 -16.74 1.61
C GLU A 127 4.27 -16.56 0.83
N LEU A 128 4.97 -15.43 0.97
CA LEU A 128 6.03 -15.01 0.04
C LEU A 128 7.37 -14.65 0.71
N SER A 129 7.46 -14.58 2.04
CA SER A 129 8.70 -14.29 2.78
C SER A 129 9.15 -15.47 3.62
#